data_AF-A0A661KHU8-F1
#
_entry.id   AF-A0A661KHU8-F1
#
_cell.length_a   1.000
_cell.length_b   1.000
_cell.length_c   1.000
_cell.angle_alpha   90.00
_cell.angle_beta   90.00
_cell.angle_gamma   90.00
#
_symmetry.space_group_name_H-M   'P 1'
#
loop_
_entity.id
_entity.type
_entity.pdbx_description
1 polymer ?
#
loop_
_entity_poly.entity_id
_entity_poly.type
_entity_poly.pdbx_seq_one_letter_code
_entity_poly.pdbx_strand_id
1 'polypeptide(L)'
;MFEGVLQEILKIIYGMAEHLPEAKISIAIGIGLVILTIFKGRVGIFLTFILLTILAASSFFAAGDIYQISLERAIAGIILGFFALVIDLYLFVRTIADWRD
;
A
#
# COMPACT_ATOMS: atom_id res chain seq x y z
N MET A 1 -8.50 -21.47 9.38
CA MET A 1 -8.83 -20.54 8.28
C MET A 1 -8.50 -19.09 8.63
N PHE A 2 -9.09 -18.50 9.68
CA PHE A 2 -8.82 -17.10 10.08
C PHE A 2 -7.33 -16.83 10.41
N GLU A 3 -6.71 -17.69 11.22
CA GLU A 3 -5.27 -17.57 11.53
C GLU A 3 -4.38 -17.64 10.29
N GLY A 4 -4.74 -18.49 9.32
CA GLY A 4 -4.02 -18.61 8.04
C GLY A 4 -4.12 -17.34 7.20
N VAL A 5 -5.32 -16.75 7.10
CA VAL A 5 -5.52 -15.46 6.40
C VAL A 5 -4.75 -14.34 7.10
N LEU A 6 -4.79 -14.27 8.43
CA LEU A 6 -4.05 -13.26 9.19
C LEU A 6 -2.53 -13.40 8.97
N GLN A 7 -2.00 -14.63 8.97
CA GLN A 7 -0.60 -14.87 8.65
C GLN A 7 -0.24 -14.42 7.23
N GLU A 8 -1.09 -14.68 6.24
CA GLU A 8 -0.85 -14.21 4.87
C GLU A 8 -0.92 -12.69 4.75
N ILE A 9 -1.84 -12.01 5.46
CA ILE A 9 -1.87 -10.54 5.56
C ILE A 9 -0.53 -10.02 6.10
N LEU A 10 -0.04 -10.60 7.20
CA LEU A 10 1.23 -10.19 7.80
C LEU A 10 2.41 -10.47 6.86
N LYS A 11 2.43 -11.61 6.16
CA LYS A 11 3.46 -11.91 5.15
C LYS A 11 3.47 -10.88 4.03
N ILE A 12 2.30 -10.48 3.53
CA ILE A 12 2.21 -9.45 2.49
C ILE A 12 2.75 -8.12 3.03
N ILE A 13 2.33 -7.70 4.22
CA ILE A 13 2.78 -6.44 4.84
C ILE A 13 4.29 -6.44 5.09
N TYR A 14 4.85 -7.50 5.67
CA TYR A 14 6.29 -7.58 5.93
C TYR A 14 7.11 -7.72 4.64
N GLY A 15 6.59 -8.44 3.64
CA GLY A 15 7.23 -8.58 2.32
C GLY A 15 7.29 -7.28 1.52
N MET A 16 6.56 -6.23 1.91
CA MET A 16 6.70 -4.90 1.30
C MET A 16 8.13 -4.35 1.42
N ALA A 17 8.83 -4.69 2.50
CA ALA A 17 10.19 -4.20 2.76
C ALA A 17 11.20 -4.71 1.72
N GLU A 18 10.97 -5.90 1.16
CA GLU A 18 11.83 -6.49 0.11
C GLU A 18 11.70 -5.76 -1.23
N HIS A 19 10.63 -4.96 -1.40
CA HIS A 19 10.32 -4.22 -2.61
C HIS A 19 10.67 -2.73 -2.48
N LEU A 20 11.21 -2.32 -1.33
CA LEU A 20 11.75 -0.98 -1.17
C LEU A 20 13.06 -0.83 -1.96
N PRO A 21 13.32 0.34 -2.56
CA PRO A 21 14.60 0.63 -3.18
C PRO A 21 15.70 0.73 -2.11
N GLU A 22 16.95 0.90 -2.56
CA GLU A 22 18.11 1.10 -1.68
C GLU A 22 17.81 2.08 -0.54
N ALA A 23 18.36 1.81 0.65
CA ALA A 23 18.03 2.55 1.88
C ALA A 23 18.13 4.08 1.71
N LYS A 24 19.14 4.57 0.98
CA LYS A 24 19.31 6.00 0.70
C LYS A 24 18.14 6.59 -0.08
N ILE A 25 17.65 5.88 -1.09
CA ILE A 25 16.51 6.29 -1.92
C ILE A 25 15.22 6.21 -1.09
N SER A 26 15.03 5.13 -0.34
CA SER A 26 13.87 4.96 0.54
C SER A 26 13.77 6.09 1.58
N ILE A 27 14.89 6.50 2.19
CA ILE A 27 14.95 7.64 3.11
C ILE A 27 14.60 8.95 2.38
N ALA A 28 15.14 9.18 1.18
CA ALA A 28 14.85 10.37 0.40
C ALA A 28 13.36 10.47 0.02
N ILE A 29 12.74 9.36 -0.39
CA ILE A 29 11.29 9.26 -0.65
C ILE A 29 10.52 9.58 0.63
N GLY A 30 10.89 8.97 1.76
CA GLY A 30 10.24 9.20 3.05
C GLY A 30 10.29 10.67 3.47
N ILE A 31 11.46 11.31 3.39
CA ILE A 31 11.61 12.74 3.67
C ILE A 31 10.75 13.58 2.72
N GLY A 32 10.76 13.26 1.42
CA GLY A 32 9.94 13.94 0.42
C GLY A 32 8.45 13.86 0.72
N LEU A 33 7.94 12.68 1.10
CA LEU A 33 6.54 12.48 1.50
C LEU A 33 6.19 13.25 2.78
N VAL A 34 7.09 13.30 3.77
CA VAL A 34 6.89 14.07 5.00
C VAL A 34 6.79 15.56 4.68
N ILE A 35 7.73 16.10 3.90
CA ILE A 35 7.70 17.50 3.45
C ILE A 35 6.40 17.78 2.70
N LEU A 36 6.03 16.92 1.75
CA LEU A 36 4.82 17.09 0.97
C LEU A 36 3.56 17.04 1.84
N THR A 37 3.53 16.20 2.86
CA THR A 37 2.42 16.15 3.83
C THR A 37 2.35 17.44 4.65
N ILE A 38 3.48 18.02 5.05
CA ILE A 38 3.51 19.30 5.78
C ILE A 38 2.97 20.45 4.90
N PHE A 39 3.40 20.54 3.64
CA PHE A 39 3.07 21.68 2.77
C PHE A 39 1.76 21.53 1.99
N LYS A 40 1.36 20.29 1.69
CA LYS A 40 0.19 19.98 0.83
C LYS A 40 -0.79 19.02 1.50
N GLY A 41 -0.63 18.75 2.80
CA GLY A 41 -1.59 18.02 3.63
C GLY A 41 -1.99 16.69 3.00
N ARG A 42 -3.24 16.65 2.52
CA ARG A 42 -3.88 15.45 1.96
C ARG A 42 -3.17 14.87 0.74
N VAL A 43 -2.50 15.68 -0.08
CA VAL A 43 -1.75 15.19 -1.25
C VAL A 43 -0.60 14.28 -0.82
N GLY A 44 0.15 14.66 0.22
CA GLY A 44 1.25 13.86 0.75
C GLY A 44 0.77 12.55 1.36
N ILE A 45 -0.35 12.60 2.09
CA ILE A 45 -1.01 11.40 2.65
C ILE A 45 -1.47 10.47 1.52
N PHE A 46 -2.13 11.02 0.49
CA PHE A 46 -2.61 10.25 -0.67
C PHE A 46 -1.46 9.53 -1.37
N LEU A 47 -0.38 10.24 -1.69
CA LEU A 47 0.78 9.62 -2.36
C LEU A 47 1.48 8.57 -1.48
N THR A 48 1.46 8.75 -0.15
CA THR A 48 1.97 7.75 0.78
C THR A 48 1.14 6.47 0.70
N PHE A 49 -0.19 6.58 0.70
CA PHE A 49 -1.07 5.42 0.58
C PHE A 49 -0.95 4.72 -0.78
N ILE A 50 -0.86 5.48 -1.88
CA ILE A 50 -0.61 4.91 -3.21
C ILE A 50 0.69 4.09 -3.22
N LEU A 51 1.77 4.60 -2.62
CA LEU A 51 3.03 3.86 -2.52
C LEU A 51 2.89 2.59 -1.68
N LEU A 52 2.19 2.66 -0.54
CA LEU A 52 1.92 1.48 0.28
C LEU A 52 1.09 0.43 -0.50
N THR A 53 0.09 0.86 -1.26
CA THR A 53 -0.73 -0.01 -2.12
C THR A 53 0.12 -0.71 -3.17
N ILE A 54 1.03 0.01 -3.84
CA ILE A 54 1.95 -0.56 -4.84
C ILE A 54 2.90 -1.58 -4.22
N LEU A 55 3.47 -1.28 -3.05
CA LEU A 55 4.36 -2.19 -2.34
C LEU A 55 3.63 -3.44 -1.86
N ALA A 56 2.41 -3.30 -1.33
CA ALA A 56 1.58 -4.42 -0.90
C ALA A 56 1.21 -5.31 -2.10
N ALA A 57 0.84 -4.72 -3.24
CA ALA A 57 0.57 -5.46 -4.47
C ALA A 57 1.82 -6.22 -4.96
N SER A 58 2.98 -5.56 -4.96
CA SER A 58 4.25 -6.18 -5.37
C SER A 58 4.59 -7.38 -4.48
N SER A 59 4.48 -7.20 -3.15
CA SER A 59 4.65 -8.27 -2.17
C SER A 59 3.65 -9.42 -2.34
N PHE A 60 2.39 -9.11 -2.68
CA PHE A 60 1.38 -10.13 -2.98
C PHE A 60 1.77 -10.99 -4.19
N PHE A 61 2.13 -10.36 -5.30
CA PHE A 61 2.48 -11.03 -6.56
C PHE A 61 3.85 -11.71 -6.55
N ALA A 62 4.74 -11.36 -5.62
CA ALA A 62 6.06 -12.00 -5.49
C ALA A 62 6.01 -13.49 -5.09
N ALA A 63 4.89 -13.96 -4.53
CA ALA A 63 4.76 -15.35 -4.04
C ALA A 63 4.62 -16.42 -5.13
N GLY A 64 4.58 -16.04 -6.41
CA GLY A 64 4.54 -16.99 -7.54
C GLY A 64 3.39 -16.74 -8.50
N ASP A 65 3.14 -17.71 -9.38
CA ASP A 65 2.09 -17.63 -10.39
C ASP A 65 0.71 -17.43 -9.74
N ILE A 66 -0.10 -16.53 -10.31
CA ILE A 66 -1.43 -16.18 -9.81
C ILE A 66 -2.39 -17.38 -9.77
N TYR A 67 -2.10 -18.43 -10.54
CA TYR A 67 -2.89 -19.66 -10.57
C TYR A 67 -2.48 -20.67 -9.49
N GLN A 68 -1.39 -20.42 -8.75
CA GLN A 68 -0.85 -21.32 -7.71
C GLN A 68 -0.97 -20.74 -6.29
N ILE A 69 -1.64 -19.59 -6.13
CA ILE A 69 -1.80 -18.93 -4.84
C ILE A 69 -2.74 -19.73 -3.94
N SER A 70 -2.40 -19.87 -2.65
CA SER A 70 -3.31 -20.49 -1.67
C SER A 70 -4.59 -19.67 -1.51
N LEU A 71 -5.68 -20.34 -1.12
CA LEU A 71 -6.98 -19.68 -0.88
C LEU A 71 -6.86 -18.61 0.22
N GLU A 72 -6.09 -18.88 1.27
CA GLU A 72 -5.84 -17.95 2.37
C GLU A 72 -5.14 -16.68 1.88
N ARG A 73 -4.15 -16.84 0.99
CA ARG A 73 -3.42 -15.70 0.43
C ARG A 73 -4.29 -14.90 -0.52
N ALA A 74 -5.11 -15.56 -1.35
CA ALA A 74 -6.09 -14.89 -2.20
C ALA A 74 -7.08 -14.05 -1.37
N ILE A 75 -7.62 -14.60 -0.27
CA ILE A 75 -8.50 -13.87 0.65
C ILE A 75 -7.74 -12.69 1.31
N ALA A 76 -6.51 -12.90 1.77
CA ALA A 76 -5.68 -11.83 2.32
C ALA A 76 -5.46 -10.69 1.31
N GLY A 77 -5.16 -11.04 0.05
CA GLY A 77 -5.01 -10.08 -1.05
C GLY A 77 -6.29 -9.29 -1.34
N ILE A 78 -7.45 -9.95 -1.33
CA ILE A 78 -8.76 -9.29 -1.49
C ILE A 78 -9.02 -8.30 -0.34
N ILE A 79 -8.76 -8.70 0.91
CA ILE A 79 -8.97 -7.84 2.08
C ILE A 79 -8.07 -6.59 1.99
N LEU A 80 -6.77 -6.78 1.74
CA LEU A 80 -5.82 -5.68 1.63
C LEU A 80 -6.12 -4.78 0.43
N GLY A 81 -6.45 -5.37 -0.73
CA GLY A 81 -6.79 -4.63 -1.94
C GLY A 81 -8.07 -3.82 -1.79
N PHE A 82 -9.10 -4.37 -1.15
CA PHE A 82 -10.33 -3.63 -0.86
C PHE A 82 -10.09 -2.46 0.09
N PHE A 83 -9.31 -2.67 1.15
CA PHE A 83 -8.94 -1.63 2.10
C PHE A 83 -8.14 -0.50 1.42
N ALA A 84 -7.14 -0.85 0.63
CA ALA A 84 -6.34 0.07 -0.17
C ALA A 84 -7.23 0.89 -1.12
N LEU A 85 -8.11 0.22 -1.89
CA LEU A 85 -9.01 0.88 -2.82
C LEU A 85 -9.92 1.91 -2.13
N VAL A 86 -10.55 1.54 -1.01
CA VAL A 86 -11.47 2.44 -0.28
C VAL A 86 -10.72 3.66 0.24
N ILE A 87 -9.52 3.48 0.79
CA ILE A 87 -8.72 4.59 1.32
C ILE A 87 -8.20 5.48 0.20
N ASP A 88 -7.63 4.90 -0.85
CA ASP A 88 -7.10 5.65 -1.99
C ASP A 88 -8.21 6.45 -2.66
N LEU A 89 -9.39 5.86 -2.86
CA LEU A 89 -10.55 6.58 -3.41
C LEU A 89 -11.02 7.70 -2.48
N TYR A 90 -11.12 7.46 -1.18
CA TYR A 90 -11.50 8.48 -0.20
C TYR A 90 -10.51 9.66 -0.23
N LEU A 91 -9.21 9.38 -0.19
CA LEU A 91 -8.16 10.38 -0.23
C LEU A 91 -8.12 11.13 -1.57
N PHE A 92 -8.35 10.44 -2.69
CA PHE A 92 -8.45 11.04 -4.00
C PHE A 92 -9.59 12.06 -4.08
N VAL A 93 -10.81 11.67 -3.68
CA VAL A 93 -11.98 12.56 -3.66
C VAL A 93 -11.72 13.76 -2.75
N ARG A 94 -11.17 13.53 -1.55
CA ARG A 94 -10.85 14.60 -0.58
C ARG A 94 -9.76 15.54 -1.07
N THR A 95 -8.79 15.03 -1.83
CA THR A 95 -7.71 15.82 -2.40
C THR A 95 -8.22 16.71 -3.53
N ILE A 96 -9.09 16.19 -4.40
CA ILE A 96 -9.73 16.98 -5.46
C ILE A 96 -10.65 18.04 -4.87
N ALA A 97 -11.43 17.70 -3.84
CA ALA A 97 -12.33 18.66 -3.19
C ALA A 97 -11.57 19.86 -2.62
N ASP A 98 -10.44 19.63 -1.95
CA ASP A 98 -9.59 20.70 -1.40
C ASP A 98 -8.95 21.59 -2.47
N TRP A 99 -8.89 21.16 -3.74
CA TRP A 99 -8.36 21.97 -4.84
C TRP A 99 -9.43 22.78 -5.57
N ARG A 100 -10.70 22.57 -5.21
CA ARG A 100 -11.84 23.28 -5.80
C ARG A 100 -12.20 24.54 -5.01
N ASP A 101 -11.81 24.61 -3.74
CA ASP A 101 -11.94 25.76 -2.85
C ASP A 101 -10.67 26.64 -2.88
#